data_AF-A0A8D0GCH5-F1
#
_entry.id   AF-A0A8D0GCH5-F1
#
_cell.length_a   1.000
_cell.length_b   1.000
_cell.length_c   1.000
_cell.angle_alpha   90.00
_cell.angle_beta   90.00
_cell.angle_gamma   90.00
#
_symmetry.space_group_name_H-M   'P 1'
#
loop_
_entity.id
_entity.type
_entity.pdbx_description
1 polymer ?
#
loop_
_entity_poly.entity_id
_entity_poly.type
_entity_poly.pdbx_seq_one_letter_code
_entity_poly.pdbx_strand_id
1 'polypeptide(L)'
;GGRGLLGEGSCHDPHCLPQMMELLGCLPPLLFLALACGLDQLLYAMFSIIRHHSFVEYSFRSSHHLEVKVGGSSMLARLLRSTVGALNTSSQMVMESTNLQCLPEPHGMTRREYLVGSLPLGILVLLCLMQVYAFRLRRAIAAFYFPKREKKRVLFLYNKMLRQRLAFIALQRKRIVRRARRRQGLETPLAERCYRWCPFLRRFLRRRCMLCGLPETRRSQACPAPACCTVYCQPCWGDLGQVCFACSPGEGGLLSGDSESGEDYVL
;
A
#
# COMPACT_ATOMS: atom_id res chain seq x y z
N GLY A 1 -25.19 -1.13 -2.20
CA GLY A 1 -23.86 -0.69 -1.76
C GLY A 1 -23.67 -0.99 -0.29
N GLY A 2 -23.16 -2.17 0.04
CA GLY A 2 -22.87 -2.59 1.42
C GLY A 2 -21.45 -2.18 1.80
N ARG A 3 -21.30 -1.41 2.88
CA ARG A 3 -19.99 -1.12 3.49
C ARG A 3 -19.70 -2.15 4.58
N GLY A 4 -18.45 -2.59 4.56
CA GLY A 4 -17.88 -3.70 5.31
C GLY A 4 -18.24 -3.74 6.78
N LEU A 5 -18.71 -4.91 7.21
CA LEU A 5 -18.30 -5.44 8.49
C LEU A 5 -16.91 -6.03 8.27
N LEU A 6 -15.91 -5.33 8.81
CA LEU A 6 -14.55 -5.79 9.02
C LEU A 6 -14.60 -7.11 9.79
N GLY A 7 -14.73 -8.21 9.06
CA GLY A 7 -14.06 -9.43 9.43
C GLY A 7 -12.61 -9.19 9.06
N GLU A 8 -11.78 -8.90 10.07
CA GLU A 8 -10.35 -9.17 9.96
C GLU A 8 -10.24 -10.63 9.53
N GLY A 9 -10.04 -10.83 8.22
CA GLY A 9 -9.63 -12.08 7.63
C GLY A 9 -8.20 -12.32 8.07
N SER A 10 -8.01 -12.57 9.35
CA SER A 10 -6.77 -13.13 9.86
C SER A 10 -6.72 -14.52 9.22
N CYS A 11 -5.95 -14.60 8.14
CA CYS A 11 -5.70 -15.81 7.38
C CYS A 11 -4.90 -16.73 8.31
N HIS A 12 -5.62 -17.43 9.19
CA HIS A 12 -5.05 -18.39 10.13
C HIS A 12 -4.80 -19.72 9.42
N ASP A 13 -4.26 -19.65 8.21
CA ASP A 13 -3.66 -20.78 7.53
C ASP A 13 -2.15 -20.74 7.82
N PRO A 14 -1.59 -21.72 8.56
CA PRO A 14 -0.18 -21.75 8.93
C PRO A 14 0.78 -21.84 7.71
N HIS A 15 0.23 -22.02 6.51
CA HIS A 15 0.98 -22.05 5.25
C HIS A 15 1.04 -20.69 4.50
N CYS A 16 0.23 -19.70 4.89
CA CYS A 16 0.17 -18.40 4.22
C CYS A 16 1.22 -17.42 4.78
N LEU A 17 1.47 -17.49 6.09
CA LEU A 17 2.51 -16.75 6.80
C LEU A 17 3.93 -16.89 6.20
N PRO A 18 4.45 -18.11 5.91
CA PRO A 18 5.79 -18.24 5.35
C PRO A 18 5.91 -17.62 3.95
N GLN A 19 4.89 -17.77 3.10
CA GLN A 19 4.89 -17.18 1.75
C GLN A 19 4.87 -15.66 1.77
N MET A 20 4.14 -15.07 2.72
CA MET A 20 4.09 -13.62 2.92
C MET A 20 5.41 -13.09 3.47
N MET A 21 6.11 -13.87 4.31
CA MET A 21 7.43 -13.53 4.82
C MET A 21 8.52 -13.59 3.74
N GLU A 22 8.47 -14.57 2.83
CA GLU A 22 9.39 -14.64 1.68
C GLU A 22 9.23 -13.45 0.74
N LEU A 23 7.98 -13.05 0.46
CA LEU A 23 7.70 -11.87 -0.36
C LEU A 23 8.17 -10.57 0.32
N LEU A 24 7.99 -10.48 1.64
CA LEU A 24 8.49 -9.36 2.44
C LEU A 24 10.02 -9.30 2.45
N GLY A 25 10.70 -10.46 2.40
CA GLY A 25 12.15 -10.56 2.28
C GLY A 25 12.72 -10.05 0.95
N CYS A 26 11.91 -10.01 -0.12
CA CYS A 26 12.32 -9.45 -1.41
C CYS A 26 12.24 -7.91 -1.46
N LEU A 27 11.56 -7.28 -0.50
CA LEU A 27 11.32 -5.83 -0.49
C LEU A 27 12.58 -4.99 -0.21
N PRO A 28 13.44 -5.33 0.78
CA PRO A 28 14.69 -4.60 1.02
C PRO A 28 15.66 -4.55 -0.18
N PRO A 29 15.97 -5.65 -0.89
CA PRO A 29 16.87 -5.59 -2.04
C PRO A 29 16.26 -4.84 -3.24
N LEU A 30 14.94 -4.89 -3.43
CA LEU A 30 14.25 -4.07 -4.45
C LEU A 30 14.35 -2.57 -4.14
N LEU A 31 14.13 -2.20 -2.88
CA LEU A 31 14.26 -0.81 -2.44
C LEU A 31 15.70 -0.31 -2.59
N PHE A 32 16.68 -1.10 -2.18
CA PHE A 32 18.10 -0.76 -2.33
C PHE A 32 18.48 -0.55 -3.80
N LEU A 33 18.04 -1.44 -4.70
CA LEU A 33 18.29 -1.32 -6.14
C LEU A 33 17.65 -0.03 -6.70
N ALA A 34 16.40 0.26 -6.35
CA ALA A 34 15.70 1.46 -6.80
C ALA A 34 16.39 2.74 -6.33
N LEU A 35 16.84 2.76 -5.06
CA LEU A 35 17.59 3.89 -4.49
C LEU A 35 18.95 4.06 -5.19
N ALA A 36 19.69 2.97 -5.41
CA ALA A 36 20.98 3.01 -6.09
C ALA A 36 20.85 3.49 -7.54
N CYS A 37 19.85 3.00 -8.29
CA CYS A 37 19.57 3.46 -9.64
C CYS A 37 19.17 4.94 -9.65
N GLY A 38 18.32 5.37 -8.71
CA GLY A 38 17.92 6.78 -8.60
C GLY A 38 19.08 7.71 -8.28
N LEU A 39 20.00 7.28 -7.41
CA LEU A 39 21.20 8.02 -7.07
C LEU A 39 22.15 8.14 -8.27
N ASP A 40 22.37 7.06 -9.03
CA ASP A 40 23.21 7.09 -10.23
C ASP A 40 22.64 8.04 -11.29
N GLN A 41 21.32 8.01 -11.52
CA GLN A 41 20.64 8.95 -12.42
C GLN A 41 20.78 10.40 -11.96
N LEU A 42 20.68 10.64 -10.65
CA LEU A 42 20.87 11.98 -10.07
C LEU A 42 22.30 12.47 -10.26
N LEU A 43 23.29 11.62 -10.00
CA LEU A 43 24.71 11.95 -10.18
C LEU A 43 25.02 12.22 -11.66
N TYR A 44 24.52 11.38 -12.56
CA TYR A 44 24.67 11.58 -14.01
C TYR A 44 24.06 12.92 -14.45
N ALA A 45 22.84 13.22 -14.00
CA ALA A 45 22.18 14.49 -14.28
C ALA A 45 22.99 15.67 -13.74
N MET A 46 23.47 15.60 -12.50
CA MET A 46 24.29 16.66 -11.90
C MET A 46 25.58 16.90 -12.68
N PHE A 47 26.33 15.85 -13.01
CA PHE A 47 27.56 15.98 -13.81
C PHE A 47 27.29 16.50 -15.23
N SER A 48 26.17 16.12 -15.84
CA SER A 48 25.78 16.63 -17.17
C SER A 48 25.42 18.12 -17.13
N ILE A 49 24.72 18.57 -16.09
CA ILE A 49 24.35 19.98 -15.86
C ILE A 49 25.60 20.81 -15.59
N ILE A 50 26.48 20.32 -14.71
CA ILE A 50 27.76 20.98 -14.41
C ILE A 50 28.55 21.16 -15.71
N ARG A 51 28.73 20.09 -16.50
CA ARG A 51 29.45 20.15 -17.78
C ARG A 51 28.84 21.16 -18.76
N HIS A 52 27.51 21.27 -18.80
CA HIS A 52 26.83 22.19 -19.73
C HIS A 52 26.92 23.66 -19.29
N HIS A 53 26.84 23.94 -17.99
CA HIS A 53 26.86 25.30 -17.46
C HIS A 53 28.25 25.83 -17.08
N SER A 54 29.24 24.96 -16.87
CA SER A 54 30.62 25.34 -16.53
C SER A 54 31.55 25.40 -17.75
N PHE A 55 31.05 25.14 -18.96
CA PHE A 55 31.83 25.31 -20.18
C PHE A 55 32.02 26.80 -20.45
N VAL A 56 33.25 27.28 -20.27
CA VAL A 56 33.65 28.65 -20.56
C VAL A 56 34.85 28.65 -21.50
N GLU A 57 34.71 29.39 -22.60
CA GLU A 57 35.74 29.59 -23.62
C GLU A 57 36.15 31.06 -23.63
N TYR A 58 37.37 31.36 -23.16
CA TYR A 58 37.91 32.71 -23.15
C TYR A 58 38.83 32.89 -24.35
N SER A 59 38.38 33.70 -25.32
CA SER A 59 39.23 34.18 -26.42
C SER A 59 39.73 35.59 -26.09
N PHE A 60 40.97 35.69 -25.62
CA PHE A 60 41.58 36.99 -25.36
C PHE A 60 42.26 37.50 -26.63
N ARG A 61 41.71 38.57 -27.23
CA ARG A 61 42.29 39.28 -28.38
C ARG A 61 42.74 40.66 -27.92
N SER A 62 44.05 40.87 -27.75
CA SER A 62 44.63 42.19 -27.49
C SER A 62 45.30 42.72 -28.76
N SER A 63 44.91 43.91 -29.21
CA SER A 63 45.54 44.65 -30.32
C SER A 63 46.07 45.99 -29.80
N HIS A 64 47.37 46.08 -29.52
CA HIS A 64 48.03 47.34 -29.17
C HIS A 64 48.58 47.99 -30.44
N HIS A 65 47.96 49.08 -30.90
CA HIS A 65 48.49 49.89 -32.01
C HIS A 65 49.27 51.09 -31.43
N LEU A 66 50.59 50.96 -31.33
CA LEU A 66 51.48 52.03 -30.90
C LEU A 66 52.11 52.69 -32.14
N GLU A 67 51.61 53.85 -32.55
CA GLU A 67 52.21 54.68 -33.61
C GLU A 67 53.12 55.74 -32.97
N VAL A 68 54.45 55.60 -33.13
CA VAL A 68 55.43 56.56 -32.58
C VAL A 68 56.06 57.36 -33.72
N LYS A 69 55.70 58.65 -33.83
CA LYS A 69 56.26 59.59 -34.82
C LYS A 69 57.40 60.40 -34.22
N VAL A 70 58.62 60.19 -34.70
CA VAL A 70 59.82 60.96 -34.30
C VAL A 70 59.99 62.19 -35.21
N GLY A 71 59.99 63.40 -34.65
CA GLY A 71 60.25 64.67 -35.35
C GLY A 71 61.73 65.10 -35.32
N GLY A 72 62.17 65.89 -36.30
CA GLY A 72 63.52 66.45 -36.39
C GLY A 72 64.46 65.76 -37.40
N SER A 73 65.47 66.50 -37.87
CA SER A 73 66.47 66.09 -38.88
C SER A 73 67.86 65.76 -38.32
N SER A 74 68.01 65.70 -36.98
CA SER A 74 69.29 65.38 -36.33
C SER A 74 69.70 63.91 -36.53
N MET A 75 71.00 63.61 -36.38
CA MET A 75 71.51 62.23 -36.45
C MET A 75 70.83 61.32 -35.41
N LEU A 76 70.55 61.83 -34.20
CA LEU A 76 69.82 61.10 -33.16
C LEU A 76 68.38 60.78 -33.59
N ALA A 77 67.68 61.72 -34.22
CA ALA A 77 66.33 61.48 -34.74
C ALA A 77 66.30 60.43 -35.84
N ARG A 78 67.36 60.33 -36.67
CA ARG A 78 67.52 59.25 -37.66
C ARG A 78 67.73 57.88 -37.02
N LEU A 79 68.57 57.80 -35.98
CA LEU A 79 68.78 56.55 -35.24
C LEU A 79 67.49 56.09 -34.54
N LEU A 80 66.81 56.99 -33.83
CA LEU A 80 65.54 56.68 -33.15
C LEU A 80 64.44 56.27 -34.12
N ARG A 81 64.35 56.89 -35.30
CA ARG A 81 63.37 56.49 -36.32
C ARG A 81 63.68 55.11 -36.90
N SER A 82 64.95 54.75 -37.03
CA SER A 82 65.38 53.43 -37.51
C SER A 82 65.14 52.33 -36.46
N THR A 83 65.35 52.61 -35.17
CA THR A 83 65.14 51.63 -34.10
C THR A 83 63.66 51.46 -33.74
N VAL A 84 62.89 52.54 -33.72
CA VAL A 84 61.45 52.51 -33.46
C VAL A 84 60.66 51.98 -34.66
N GLY A 85 61.13 52.23 -35.89
CA GLY A 85 60.54 51.65 -37.11
C GLY A 85 60.60 50.12 -37.14
N ALA A 86 61.64 49.50 -36.56
CA ALA A 86 61.75 48.05 -36.42
C ALA A 86 60.81 47.48 -35.34
N LEU A 87 60.37 48.33 -34.40
CA LEU A 87 59.43 47.98 -33.33
C LEU A 87 57.96 48.29 -33.69
N ASN A 88 57.70 48.84 -34.88
CA ASN A 88 56.35 49.05 -35.43
C ASN A 88 55.76 47.72 -35.95
N THR A 89 55.76 46.69 -35.10
CA THR A 89 55.11 45.41 -35.34
C THR A 89 53.79 45.43 -34.58
N SER A 90 52.67 45.42 -35.30
CA SER A 90 51.37 45.09 -34.74
C SER A 90 51.40 43.62 -34.31
N SER A 91 51.72 43.34 -33.05
CA SER A 91 51.64 41.99 -32.50
C SER A 91 50.18 41.66 -32.19
N GLN A 92 49.57 40.82 -33.04
CA GLN A 92 48.25 40.27 -32.78
C GLN A 92 48.42 39.01 -31.92
N MET A 93 48.29 39.13 -30.61
CA MET A 93 48.34 37.99 -29.69
C MET A 93 46.92 37.44 -29.51
N VAL A 94 46.67 36.26 -30.07
CA VAL A 94 45.43 35.51 -29.88
C VAL A 94 45.74 34.37 -28.89
N MET A 95 45.22 34.49 -27.66
CA MET A 95 45.26 33.42 -26.68
C MET A 95 43.87 32.81 -26.57
N GLU A 96 43.71 31.57 -27.03
CA GLU A 96 42.52 30.75 -26.84
C GLU A 96 42.76 29.81 -25.66
N SER A 97 41.98 29.95 -24.59
CA SER A 97 42.06 29.09 -23.40
C SER A 97 40.69 28.45 -23.14
N THR A 98 40.64 27.13 -23.16
CA THR A 98 39.42 26.33 -22.94
C THR A 98 39.49 25.55 -21.63
N ASN A 99 38.43 25.57 -20.83
CA ASN A 99 38.37 24.81 -19.56
C ASN A 99 37.95 23.32 -19.75
N LEU A 100 37.86 22.83 -20.99
CA LEU A 100 37.40 21.47 -21.33
C LEU A 100 38.10 20.36 -20.56
N GLN A 101 39.41 20.52 -20.32
CA GLN A 101 40.24 19.52 -19.67
C GLN A 101 39.99 19.42 -18.15
N CYS A 102 39.26 20.38 -17.58
CA CYS A 102 38.89 20.43 -16.17
C CYS A 102 37.42 20.02 -15.93
N LEU A 103 36.63 19.78 -16.99
CA LEU A 103 35.22 19.40 -16.85
C LEU A 103 35.09 17.88 -16.57
N PRO A 104 34.25 17.48 -15.59
CA PRO A 104 34.00 16.07 -15.32
C PRO A 104 33.30 15.42 -16.51
N GLU A 105 33.77 14.23 -16.91
CA GLU A 105 33.12 13.42 -17.93
C GLU A 105 32.04 12.54 -17.27
N PRO A 106 30.75 12.75 -17.56
CA PRO A 106 29.67 11.97 -16.95
C PRO A 106 29.68 10.54 -17.51
N HIS A 107 30.28 9.61 -16.76
CA HIS A 107 30.17 8.18 -17.02
C HIS A 107 28.96 7.62 -16.25
N GLY A 108 27.86 7.38 -16.96
CA GLY A 108 26.72 6.64 -16.42
C GLY A 108 26.89 5.14 -16.67
N MET A 109 26.31 4.30 -15.81
CA MET A 109 26.25 2.86 -16.06
C MET A 109 25.55 2.57 -17.39
N THR A 110 26.13 1.67 -18.18
CA THR A 110 25.54 1.26 -19.45
C THR A 110 24.25 0.47 -19.21
N ARG A 111 23.31 0.51 -20.16
CA ARG A 111 22.05 -0.27 -20.06
C ARG A 111 22.28 -1.76 -19.82
N ARG A 112 23.42 -2.30 -20.29
CA ARG A 112 23.80 -3.71 -20.08
C ARG A 112 24.15 -4.01 -18.63
N GLU A 113 24.89 -3.12 -17.97
CA GLU A 113 25.30 -3.30 -16.57
C GLU A 113 24.11 -3.23 -15.63
N TYR A 114 23.17 -2.31 -15.88
CA TYR A 114 21.88 -2.28 -15.20
C TYR A 114 21.08 -3.56 -15.38
N LEU A 115 21.03 -4.08 -16.60
CA LEU A 115 20.28 -5.28 -16.93
C LEU A 115 20.89 -6.52 -16.24
N VAL A 116 22.21 -6.67 -16.28
CA VAL A 116 22.92 -7.78 -15.62
C VAL A 116 22.76 -7.71 -14.09
N GLY A 117 22.82 -6.51 -13.50
CA GLY A 117 22.64 -6.34 -12.05
C GLY A 117 21.21 -6.59 -11.56
N SER A 118 20.20 -6.19 -12.34
CA SER A 118 18.78 -6.33 -11.96
C SER A 118 18.16 -7.68 -12.33
N LEU A 119 18.69 -8.38 -13.34
CA LEU A 119 18.21 -9.68 -13.80
C LEU A 119 18.09 -10.75 -12.70
N PRO A 120 19.10 -11.01 -11.83
CA PRO A 120 19.00 -12.04 -10.80
C PRO A 120 17.89 -11.73 -9.78
N LEU A 121 17.69 -10.44 -9.47
CA LEU A 121 16.62 -10.01 -8.58
C LEU A 121 15.25 -10.19 -9.23
N GLY A 122 15.12 -9.89 -10.53
CA GLY A 122 13.90 -10.16 -11.29
C GLY A 122 13.57 -11.65 -11.34
N ILE A 123 14.57 -12.51 -11.53
CA ILE A 123 14.41 -13.98 -11.50
C ILE A 123 13.96 -14.43 -10.11
N LEU A 124 14.54 -13.90 -9.03
CA LEU A 124 14.15 -14.23 -7.66
C LEU A 124 12.67 -13.92 -7.41
N VAL A 125 12.23 -12.71 -7.79
CA VAL A 125 10.83 -12.31 -7.65
C VAL A 125 9.91 -13.23 -8.47
N LEU A 126 10.29 -13.56 -9.71
CA LEU A 126 9.53 -14.47 -10.56
C LEU A 126 9.41 -15.87 -9.92
N LEU A 127 10.49 -16.39 -9.34
CA LEU A 127 10.48 -17.68 -8.65
C LEU A 127 9.56 -17.66 -7.42
N CYS A 128 9.58 -16.59 -6.62
CA CYS A 128 8.66 -16.43 -5.49
C CYS A 128 7.18 -16.43 -5.96
N LEU A 129 6.87 -15.76 -7.07
CA LEU A 129 5.52 -15.80 -7.64
C LEU A 129 5.16 -17.21 -8.13
N MET A 130 6.06 -17.87 -8.86
CA MET A 130 5.87 -19.24 -9.35
C MET A 130 5.66 -20.23 -8.20
N GLN A 131 6.31 -20.04 -7.06
CA GLN A 131 6.13 -20.86 -5.86
C GLN A 131 4.69 -20.80 -5.35
N VAL A 132 4.07 -19.62 -5.27
CA VAL A 132 2.65 -19.48 -4.87
C VAL A 132 1.73 -20.28 -5.80
N TYR A 133 1.95 -20.19 -7.12
CA TYR A 133 1.18 -20.95 -8.10
C TYR A 133 1.48 -22.45 -8.04
N ALA A 134 2.73 -22.85 -7.82
CA ALA A 134 3.12 -24.24 -7.67
C ALA A 134 2.47 -24.88 -6.45
N PHE A 135 2.34 -24.16 -5.32
CA PHE A 135 1.59 -24.65 -4.15
C PHE A 135 0.11 -24.88 -4.45
N ARG A 136 -0.53 -23.97 -5.20
CA ARG A 136 -1.92 -24.14 -5.65
C ARG A 136 -2.06 -25.35 -6.58
N LEU A 137 -1.13 -25.49 -7.53
CA LEU A 137 -1.14 -26.59 -8.48
C LEU A 137 -0.87 -27.94 -7.80
N ARG A 138 0.06 -28.03 -6.85
CA ARG A 138 0.30 -29.24 -6.04
C ARG A 138 -0.97 -29.72 -5.35
N ARG A 139 -1.77 -28.82 -4.80
CA ARG A 139 -3.06 -29.17 -4.21
C ARG A 139 -4.04 -29.71 -5.25
N ALA A 140 -4.11 -29.09 -6.43
CA ALA A 140 -4.96 -29.56 -7.52
C ALA A 140 -4.54 -30.95 -8.04
N ILE A 141 -3.24 -31.17 -8.23
CA ILE A 141 -2.68 -32.47 -8.62
C ILE A 141 -2.99 -33.52 -7.55
N ALA A 142 -2.73 -33.22 -6.27
CA ALA A 142 -3.04 -34.15 -5.18
C ALA A 142 -4.54 -34.48 -5.08
N ALA A 143 -5.42 -33.52 -5.35
CA ALA A 143 -6.86 -33.73 -5.41
C ALA A 143 -7.27 -34.65 -6.57
N PHE A 144 -6.57 -34.55 -7.72
CA PHE A 144 -6.80 -35.42 -8.87
C PHE A 144 -6.39 -36.87 -8.60
N TYR A 145 -5.22 -37.10 -8.00
CA TYR A 145 -4.72 -38.46 -7.71
C TYR A 145 -5.38 -39.12 -6.49
N PHE A 146 -5.75 -38.35 -5.46
CA PHE A 146 -6.32 -38.89 -4.21
C PHE A 146 -7.68 -38.26 -3.83
N PRO A 147 -8.72 -38.43 -4.65
CA PRO A 147 -10.01 -37.75 -4.47
C PRO A 147 -10.71 -38.13 -3.15
N LYS A 148 -10.57 -39.38 -2.70
CA LYS A 148 -11.16 -39.86 -1.45
C LYS A 148 -10.62 -39.10 -0.22
N ARG A 149 -9.33 -38.80 -0.19
CA ARG A 149 -8.69 -38.08 0.93
C ARG A 149 -9.02 -36.60 0.91
N GLU A 150 -9.04 -35.97 -0.27
CA GLU A 150 -9.41 -34.55 -0.38
C GLU A 150 -10.89 -34.32 -0.03
N LYS A 151 -11.81 -35.20 -0.46
CA LYS A 151 -13.24 -35.11 -0.09
C LYS A 151 -13.43 -35.13 1.44
N LYS A 152 -12.69 -36.00 2.17
CA LYS A 152 -12.72 -36.03 3.63
C LYS A 152 -12.23 -34.72 4.25
N ARG A 153 -11.13 -34.15 3.76
CA ARG A 153 -10.59 -32.86 4.23
C ARG A 153 -11.55 -31.70 3.97
N VAL A 154 -12.14 -31.64 2.77
CA VAL A 154 -13.12 -30.61 2.40
C VAL A 154 -14.38 -30.73 3.25
N LEU A 155 -14.91 -31.94 3.45
CA LEU A 155 -16.08 -32.16 4.31
C LEU A 155 -15.80 -31.79 5.77
N PHE A 156 -14.62 -32.15 6.28
CA PHE A 156 -14.19 -31.75 7.61
C PHE A 156 -14.13 -30.23 7.75
N LEU A 157 -13.48 -29.53 6.80
CA LEU A 157 -13.37 -28.08 6.82
C LEU A 157 -14.75 -27.42 6.73
N TYR A 158 -15.62 -27.93 5.85
CA TYR A 158 -17.00 -27.48 5.73
C TYR A 158 -17.75 -27.63 7.05
N ASN A 159 -17.73 -28.82 7.67
CA ASN A 159 -18.38 -29.06 8.96
C ASN A 159 -17.80 -28.19 10.07
N LYS A 160 -16.49 -27.97 10.09
CA LYS A 160 -15.83 -27.07 11.04
C LYS A 160 -16.32 -25.64 10.87
N MET A 161 -16.34 -25.11 9.64
CA MET A 161 -16.84 -23.76 9.35
C MET A 161 -18.33 -23.63 9.68
N LEU A 162 -19.14 -24.65 9.37
CA LEU A 162 -20.55 -24.69 9.69
C LEU A 162 -20.78 -24.62 11.21
N ARG A 163 -20.07 -25.46 11.98
CA ARG A 163 -20.12 -25.44 13.45
C ARG A 163 -19.70 -24.09 14.02
N GLN A 164 -18.64 -23.47 13.48
CA GLN A 164 -18.19 -22.14 13.91
C GLN A 164 -19.26 -21.06 13.66
N ARG A 165 -19.91 -21.09 12.48
CA ARG A 165 -21.01 -20.17 12.16
C ARG A 165 -22.21 -20.36 13.07
N LEU A 166 -22.61 -21.62 13.31
CA LEU A 166 -23.72 -21.96 14.20
C LEU A 166 -23.42 -21.54 15.66
N ALA A 167 -22.20 -21.78 16.14
CA ALA A 167 -21.75 -21.33 17.46
C ALA A 167 -21.79 -19.80 17.59
N PHE A 168 -21.35 -19.07 16.57
CA PHE A 168 -21.43 -17.60 16.54
C PHE A 168 -22.89 -17.12 16.62
N ILE A 169 -23.78 -17.69 15.80
CA ILE A 169 -25.22 -17.35 15.81
C ILE A 169 -25.82 -17.65 17.20
N ALA A 170 -25.49 -18.79 17.80
CA ALA A 170 -25.96 -19.16 19.13
C ALA A 170 -25.48 -18.15 20.21
N LEU A 171 -24.22 -17.71 20.15
CA LEU A 171 -23.69 -16.68 21.04
C LEU A 171 -24.38 -15.32 20.84
N GLN A 172 -24.60 -14.90 19.59
CA GLN A 172 -25.32 -13.66 19.30
C GLN A 172 -26.76 -13.71 19.80
N ARG A 173 -27.46 -14.84 19.60
CA ARG A 173 -28.81 -15.06 20.12
C ARG A 173 -28.85 -14.95 21.64
N LYS A 174 -27.93 -15.60 22.36
CA LYS A 174 -27.80 -15.47 23.83
C LYS A 174 -27.59 -14.02 24.27
N ARG A 175 -26.76 -13.25 23.55
CA ARG A 175 -26.54 -11.82 23.83
C ARG A 175 -27.81 -10.98 23.61
N ILE A 176 -28.55 -11.23 22.53
CA ILE A 176 -29.79 -10.51 22.20
C ILE A 176 -30.88 -10.80 23.23
N VAL A 177 -31.10 -12.08 23.60
CA VAL A 177 -32.09 -12.46 24.62
C VAL A 177 -31.77 -11.80 25.97
N ARG A 178 -30.49 -11.80 26.39
CA ARG A 178 -30.07 -11.10 27.62
C ARG A 178 -30.34 -9.60 27.57
N ARG A 179 -30.02 -8.94 26.45
CA ARG A 179 -30.29 -7.51 26.25
C ARG A 179 -31.80 -7.21 26.20
N ALA A 180 -32.59 -8.09 25.60
CA ALA A 180 -34.04 -7.95 25.51
C ALA A 180 -34.68 -8.05 26.90
N ARG A 181 -34.31 -9.07 27.69
CA ARG A 181 -34.75 -9.20 29.08
C ARG A 181 -34.37 -8.00 29.93
N ARG A 182 -33.12 -7.49 29.80
CA ARG A 182 -32.69 -6.29 30.53
C ARG A 182 -33.51 -5.05 30.15
N ARG A 183 -33.92 -4.92 28.88
CA ARG A 183 -34.79 -3.82 28.42
C ARG A 183 -36.24 -3.98 28.88
N GLN A 184 -36.76 -5.20 28.91
CA GLN A 184 -38.09 -5.50 29.47
C GLN A 184 -38.15 -5.29 30.98
N GLY A 185 -37.10 -5.63 31.74
CA GLY A 185 -37.02 -5.31 33.17
C GLY A 185 -36.74 -3.83 33.47
N LEU A 186 -36.42 -3.04 32.45
CA LEU A 186 -36.17 -1.59 32.52
C LEU A 186 -37.30 -0.84 31.79
N GLU A 187 -38.55 -1.28 31.95
CA GLU A 187 -39.71 -0.44 31.62
C GLU A 187 -39.59 0.82 32.49
N THR A 188 -39.15 1.90 31.85
CA THR A 188 -38.81 3.16 32.51
C THR A 188 -39.88 4.19 32.16
N PRO A 189 -41.01 4.23 32.90
CA PRO A 189 -41.96 5.33 32.78
C PRO A 189 -41.31 6.70 33.08
N LEU A 190 -40.15 6.70 33.76
CA LEU A 190 -39.32 7.88 34.03
C LEU A 190 -38.58 8.41 32.80
N ALA A 191 -38.20 7.55 31.85
CA ALA A 191 -37.50 7.99 30.64
C ALA A 191 -38.45 8.82 29.75
N GLU A 192 -39.66 8.32 29.50
CA GLU A 192 -40.79 9.02 28.83
C GLU A 192 -41.04 10.41 29.41
N ARG A 193 -41.04 10.54 30.74
CA ARG A 193 -41.26 11.82 31.43
C ARG A 193 -40.10 12.82 31.22
N CYS A 194 -38.86 12.35 31.21
CA CYS A 194 -37.67 13.16 30.92
C CYS A 194 -37.59 13.61 29.44
N TYR A 195 -38.12 12.83 28.49
CA TYR A 195 -38.10 13.22 27.07
C TYR A 195 -38.97 14.44 26.74
N ARG A 196 -40.06 14.67 27.50
CA ARG A 196 -40.87 15.89 27.34
C ARG A 196 -40.12 17.17 27.68
N TRP A 197 -39.11 17.08 28.54
CA TRP A 197 -38.39 18.25 29.05
C TRP A 197 -37.14 18.61 28.23
N CYS A 198 -36.49 17.66 27.54
CA CYS A 198 -35.23 17.93 26.82
C CYS A 198 -35.16 17.28 25.42
N PRO A 199 -35.30 18.03 24.31
CA PRO A 199 -35.24 17.48 22.95
C PRO A 199 -33.83 16.96 22.55
N PHE A 200 -32.77 17.45 23.19
CA PHE A 200 -31.40 16.97 22.97
C PHE A 200 -31.20 15.53 23.47
N LEU A 201 -31.84 15.14 24.59
CA LEU A 201 -31.79 13.75 25.10
C LEU A 201 -32.41 12.74 24.13
N ARG A 202 -33.37 13.19 23.30
CA ARG A 202 -34.04 12.38 22.27
C ARG A 202 -33.07 11.87 21.20
N ARG A 203 -31.98 12.60 20.92
CA ARG A 203 -30.94 12.17 19.97
C ARG A 203 -30.06 11.05 20.55
N PHE A 204 -29.79 11.09 21.86
CA PHE A 204 -28.90 10.14 22.55
C PHE A 204 -29.58 8.83 22.95
N LEU A 205 -30.87 8.88 23.33
CA LEU A 205 -31.63 7.69 23.73
C LEU A 205 -32.48 7.10 22.58
N ARG A 206 -32.22 7.50 21.33
CA ARG A 206 -32.85 6.87 20.16
C ARG A 206 -32.67 5.36 20.24
N ARG A 207 -33.71 4.57 19.93
CA ARG A 207 -33.63 3.10 19.99
C ARG A 207 -32.45 2.66 19.11
N ARG A 208 -31.75 1.62 19.54
CA ARG A 208 -30.60 1.07 18.82
C ARG A 208 -30.92 -0.34 18.38
N CYS A 209 -30.45 -0.70 17.18
CA CYS A 209 -30.55 -2.05 16.64
C CYS A 209 -29.99 -3.06 17.65
N MET A 210 -30.75 -4.13 17.93
CA MET A 210 -30.36 -5.13 18.93
C MET A 210 -29.11 -5.94 18.53
N LEU A 211 -28.83 -6.08 17.22
CA LEU A 211 -27.64 -6.77 16.70
C LEU A 211 -26.42 -5.86 16.65
N CYS A 212 -26.43 -4.88 15.75
CA CYS A 212 -25.26 -4.06 15.43
C CYS A 212 -25.11 -2.80 16.30
N GLY A 213 -26.12 -2.45 17.10
CA GLY A 213 -26.07 -1.26 17.96
C GLY A 213 -26.21 0.09 17.23
N LEU A 214 -26.42 0.09 15.91
CA LEU A 214 -26.67 1.30 15.13
C LEU A 214 -27.96 2.02 15.58
N PRO A 215 -28.01 3.36 15.57
CA PRO A 215 -29.20 4.11 15.93
C PRO A 215 -30.35 3.88 14.95
N GLU A 216 -31.57 3.93 15.46
CA GLU A 216 -32.80 3.77 14.68
C GLU A 216 -32.87 4.78 13.54
N THR A 217 -33.13 4.29 12.33
CA THR A 217 -33.32 5.07 11.11
C THR A 217 -34.74 4.85 10.60
N ARG A 218 -35.27 5.70 9.71
CA ARG A 218 -36.66 5.56 9.20
C ARG A 218 -36.98 4.19 8.57
N ARG A 219 -35.95 3.42 8.21
CA ARG A 219 -36.10 2.10 7.60
C ARG A 219 -36.06 0.96 8.63
N SER A 220 -35.75 1.20 9.91
CA SER A 220 -35.67 0.12 10.90
C SER A 220 -37.00 -0.60 11.08
N GLN A 221 -36.95 -1.93 11.24
CA GLN A 221 -38.12 -2.75 11.50
C GLN A 221 -38.23 -3.07 12.99
N ALA A 222 -39.39 -2.83 13.57
CA ALA A 222 -39.73 -3.33 14.89
C ALA A 222 -40.25 -4.77 14.78
N CYS A 223 -40.12 -5.55 15.85
CA CYS A 223 -40.71 -6.87 15.88
C CYS A 223 -42.25 -6.78 15.83
N PRO A 224 -42.93 -7.65 15.06
CA PRO A 224 -44.40 -7.66 14.98
C PRO A 224 -45.11 -8.15 16.26
N ALA A 225 -44.39 -8.80 17.17
CA ALA A 225 -45.00 -9.31 18.41
C ALA A 225 -45.25 -8.16 19.42
N PRO A 226 -46.47 -7.99 19.94
CA PRO A 226 -46.84 -6.83 20.77
C PRO A 226 -46.10 -6.79 22.12
N ALA A 227 -45.67 -7.94 22.64
CA ALA A 227 -44.86 -8.03 23.87
C ALA A 227 -43.36 -7.79 23.65
N CYS A 228 -42.92 -7.61 22.39
CA CYS A 228 -41.53 -7.64 22.00
C CYS A 228 -41.09 -6.28 21.42
N CYS A 229 -40.69 -5.33 22.27
CA CYS A 229 -40.29 -3.97 21.88
C CYS A 229 -38.89 -3.86 21.24
N THR A 230 -38.44 -4.89 20.52
CA THR A 230 -37.11 -4.92 19.90
C THR A 230 -37.11 -4.30 18.50
N VAL A 231 -36.02 -3.62 18.15
CA VAL A 231 -35.85 -2.92 16.86
C VAL A 231 -34.57 -3.43 16.17
N TYR A 232 -34.66 -3.63 14.86
CA TYR A 232 -33.58 -4.10 14.00
C TYR A 232 -33.35 -3.15 12.82
N CYS A 233 -32.11 -3.08 12.36
CA CYS A 233 -31.76 -2.38 11.12
C CYS A 233 -32.24 -3.20 9.91
N GLN A 234 -32.59 -2.58 8.76
CA GLN A 234 -33.00 -3.33 7.55
C GLN A 234 -32.04 -4.47 7.17
N PRO A 235 -30.73 -4.24 7.03
CA PRO A 235 -29.82 -5.32 6.64
C PRO A 235 -29.81 -6.42 7.69
N CYS A 236 -29.74 -6.05 8.97
CA CYS A 236 -29.83 -6.99 10.08
C CYS A 236 -31.11 -7.84 10.02
N TRP A 237 -32.27 -7.23 9.76
CA TRP A 237 -33.55 -7.93 9.71
C TRP A 237 -33.64 -8.92 8.53
N GLY A 238 -33.08 -8.54 7.37
CA GLY A 238 -32.93 -9.42 6.22
C GLY A 238 -32.00 -10.60 6.52
N ASP A 239 -30.84 -10.34 7.14
CA ASP A 239 -29.87 -11.37 7.50
C ASP A 239 -30.43 -12.38 8.53
N LEU A 240 -31.40 -11.96 9.35
CA LEU A 240 -32.12 -12.84 10.29
C LEU A 240 -33.25 -13.66 9.66
N GLY A 241 -33.50 -13.53 8.36
CA GLY A 241 -34.64 -14.18 7.70
C GLY A 241 -36.00 -13.66 8.23
N GLN A 242 -36.05 -12.41 8.68
CA GLN A 242 -37.26 -11.76 9.21
C GLN A 242 -37.86 -12.42 10.47
N VAL A 243 -37.05 -13.19 11.21
CA VAL A 243 -37.44 -13.78 12.49
C VAL A 243 -36.81 -13.03 13.65
N CYS A 244 -37.58 -12.72 14.69
CA CYS A 244 -37.03 -12.08 15.87
C CYS A 244 -36.38 -13.09 16.82
N PHE A 245 -35.07 -12.96 17.02
CA PHE A 245 -34.31 -13.80 17.97
C PHE A 245 -34.71 -13.62 19.45
N ALA A 246 -35.40 -12.52 19.80
CA ALA A 246 -35.85 -12.28 21.16
C ALA A 246 -37.17 -12.98 21.49
N CYS A 247 -38.09 -13.10 20.53
CA CYS A 247 -39.41 -13.69 20.74
C CYS A 247 -39.57 -15.10 20.16
N SER A 248 -38.54 -15.66 19.52
CA SER A 248 -38.47 -17.11 19.28
C SER A 248 -37.94 -17.81 20.55
N PRO A 249 -38.81 -18.40 21.41
CA PRO A 249 -38.36 -19.33 22.43
C PRO A 249 -37.68 -20.51 21.71
N GLY A 250 -36.55 -20.96 22.24
CA GLY A 250 -35.63 -21.83 21.51
C GLY A 250 -36.29 -23.08 20.93
N GLU A 251 -36.28 -23.20 19.60
CA GLU A 251 -35.97 -24.49 18.97
C GLU A 251 -34.50 -24.82 19.30
N GLY A 252 -34.28 -25.24 20.54
CA GLY A 252 -33.04 -25.84 21.01
C GLY A 252 -33.04 -27.34 20.75
N GLY A 253 -33.30 -27.77 19.51
CA GLY A 253 -33.50 -29.20 19.22
C GLY A 253 -32.89 -29.75 17.93
N LEU A 254 -32.29 -28.95 17.04
CA LEU A 254 -31.84 -29.46 15.74
C LEU A 254 -30.35 -29.80 15.64
N LEU A 255 -29.56 -29.68 16.72
CA LEU A 255 -28.10 -29.91 16.65
C LEU A 255 -27.50 -30.66 17.87
N SER A 256 -28.32 -31.12 18.82
CA SER A 256 -27.89 -32.00 19.90
C SER A 256 -28.22 -33.47 19.57
N GLY A 257 -27.80 -33.90 18.38
CA GLY A 257 -28.06 -35.22 17.84
C GLY A 257 -26.98 -35.63 16.85
N ASP A 258 -25.72 -35.48 17.22
CA ASP A 258 -24.63 -36.28 16.66
C ASP A 258 -23.83 -36.79 17.85
N SER A 259 -24.32 -37.87 18.44
CA SER A 259 -23.56 -38.69 19.36
C SER A 259 -22.23 -39.06 18.71
N GLU A 260 -21.14 -38.93 19.45
CA GLU A 260 -19.87 -39.57 19.13
C GLU A 260 -20.06 -41.09 19.08
N SER A 261 -20.40 -41.62 17.91
CA SER A 261 -20.13 -43.02 17.59
C SER A 261 -18.78 -43.05 16.87
N GLY A 262 -17.73 -43.35 17.64
CA GLY A 262 -16.46 -43.80 17.08
C GLY A 262 -16.74 -45.08 16.29
N GLU A 263 -16.62 -44.99 14.97
CA GLU A 263 -16.45 -46.16 14.13
C GLU A 263 -14.99 -46.20 13.68
N ASP A 264 -14.22 -46.97 14.44
CA ASP A 264 -13.00 -47.61 13.97
C ASP A 264 -13.31 -48.37 12.68
N TYR A 265 -12.80 -47.89 11.56
CA TYR A 265 -12.58 -48.75 10.39
C TYR A 265 -11.10 -49.11 10.35
N VAL A 266 -10.84 -50.29 10.90
CA VAL A 266 -9.69 -51.15 10.65
C VAL A 266 -9.62 -51.50 9.16
N LEU A 267 -8.39 -51.46 8.62
CA LEU A 267 -7.90 -51.86 7.28
C LEU A 267 -8.25 -50.97 6.08
#